data_AF-A0A530BFE6-F1
#
_entry.id   AF-A0A530BFE6-F1
#
_cell.length_a   1.000
_cell.length_b   1.000
_cell.length_c   1.000
_cell.angle_alpha   90.00
_cell.angle_beta   90.00
_cell.angle_gamma   90.00
#
_symmetry.space_group_name_H-M   'P 1'
#
loop_
_entity.id
_entity.type
_entity.pdbx_description
1 polymer ?
#
loop_
_entity_poly.entity_id
_entity_poly.type
_entity_poly.pdbx_seq_one_letter_code
_entity_poly.pdbx_strand_id
1 'polypeptide(L)'
;MTEARKPGFSDCNNATLRRAARSLGRFYDDALAPSGLKGTQFGLLFQIHISDEPAMGAIAEVLIMDLSALGHTLKPLIRDGYVETFPDRDDRRVKRVRLTPRGQAKLDEALKLWS
;
A
#
# COMPACT_ATOMS: atom_id res chain seq x y z
N MET A 1 15.20 14.49 -40.50
CA MET A 1 13.94 14.16 -39.82
C MET A 1 14.10 14.53 -38.36
N THR A 2 13.46 15.61 -37.93
CA THR A 2 13.57 16.15 -36.56
C THR A 2 12.85 15.20 -35.61
N GLU A 3 13.58 14.55 -34.71
CA GLU A 3 12.97 13.66 -33.71
C GLU A 3 11.97 14.47 -32.87
N ALA A 4 10.71 14.04 -32.86
CA ALA A 4 9.66 14.74 -32.15
C ALA A 4 9.98 14.76 -30.65
N ARG A 5 10.17 15.95 -30.09
CA ARG A 5 10.41 16.14 -28.66
C ARG A 5 9.25 15.54 -27.88
N LYS A 6 9.49 14.42 -27.19
CA LYS A 6 8.50 13.78 -26.33
C LYS A 6 8.12 14.74 -25.20
N PRO A 7 6.83 14.84 -24.80
CA PRO A 7 6.43 15.69 -23.69
C PRO A 7 7.15 15.30 -22.38
N GLY A 8 7.69 16.31 -21.68
CA GLY A 8 8.25 16.15 -20.33
C GLY A 8 9.61 16.82 -20.14
N PHE A 9 9.94 17.08 -18.88
CA PHE A 9 11.24 17.56 -18.43
C PHE A 9 12.26 16.41 -18.52
N SER A 10 13.23 16.47 -19.44
CA SER A 10 14.27 15.44 -19.59
C SER A 10 15.32 15.48 -18.47
N ASP A 11 15.54 16.67 -17.88
CA ASP A 11 16.70 16.91 -17.00
C ASP A 11 16.31 16.96 -15.51
N CYS A 12 15.02 16.82 -15.18
CA CYS A 12 14.56 16.81 -13.79
C CYS A 12 14.55 15.38 -13.24
N ASN A 13 15.49 15.06 -12.36
CA ASN A 13 15.59 13.76 -11.70
C ASN A 13 14.28 13.34 -11.00
N ASN A 14 13.59 14.25 -10.32
CA ASN A 14 12.29 13.95 -9.67
C ASN A 14 11.19 13.62 -10.70
N ALA A 15 11.15 14.31 -11.85
CA ALA A 15 10.18 14.00 -12.90
C ALA A 15 10.45 12.62 -13.52
N THR A 16 11.72 12.31 -13.77
CA THR A 16 12.17 11.00 -14.27
C THR A 16 11.83 9.89 -13.27
N LEU A 17 12.15 10.08 -11.98
CA LEU A 17 11.84 9.11 -10.92
C LEU A 17 10.33 8.88 -10.78
N ARG A 18 9.51 9.92 -10.79
CA ARG A 18 8.04 9.76 -10.73
C ARG A 18 7.47 9.01 -11.94
N ARG A 19 8.06 9.19 -13.12
CA ARG A 19 7.66 8.43 -14.33
C ARG A 19 8.06 6.96 -14.18
N ALA A 20 9.28 6.67 -13.74
CA ALA A 20 9.74 5.31 -13.48
C ALA A 20 8.87 4.62 -12.40
N ALA A 21 8.63 5.29 -11.27
CA ALA A 21 7.80 4.78 -10.18
C ALA A 21 6.36 4.47 -10.64
N ARG A 22 5.74 5.32 -11.45
CA ARG A 22 4.42 5.01 -12.05
C ARG A 22 4.46 3.83 -13.00
N SER A 23 5.53 3.70 -13.79
CA SER A 23 5.68 2.56 -14.70
C SER A 23 5.83 1.26 -13.93
N LEU A 24 6.65 1.26 -12.88
CA LEU A 24 6.84 0.12 -12.00
C LEU A 24 5.55 -0.22 -11.24
N GLY A 25 4.87 0.80 -10.71
CA GLY A 25 3.59 0.63 -10.01
C GLY A 25 2.56 -0.08 -10.89
N ARG A 26 2.43 0.31 -12.17
CA ARG A 26 1.53 -0.39 -13.12
C ARG A 26 1.89 -1.86 -13.31
N PHE A 27 3.17 -2.17 -13.46
CA PHE A 27 3.62 -3.55 -13.60
C PHE A 27 3.20 -4.40 -12.38
N TYR A 28 3.40 -3.87 -11.17
CA TYR A 28 2.97 -4.57 -9.94
C TYR A 28 1.45 -4.63 -9.79
N ASP A 29 0.72 -3.58 -10.15
CA ASP A 29 -0.75 -3.59 -10.15
C ASP A 29 -1.29 -4.66 -11.11
N ASP A 30 -0.69 -4.80 -12.30
CA ASP A 30 -1.06 -5.83 -13.28
C ASP A 30 -0.75 -7.25 -12.76
N ALA A 31 0.41 -7.44 -12.14
CA ALA A 31 0.79 -8.71 -11.53
C ALA A 31 -0.14 -9.10 -10.36
N LEU A 32 -0.53 -8.13 -9.53
CA LEU A 32 -1.40 -8.33 -8.38
C LEU A 32 -2.88 -8.44 -8.74
N ALA A 33 -3.29 -8.07 -9.95
CA ALA A 33 -4.68 -8.05 -10.38
C ALA A 33 -5.47 -9.34 -10.06
N PRO A 34 -4.92 -10.57 -10.22
CA PRO A 34 -5.60 -11.81 -9.85
C PRO A 34 -6.00 -11.90 -8.37
N SER A 35 -5.24 -11.26 -7.47
CA SER A 35 -5.56 -11.27 -6.02
C SER A 35 -6.77 -10.39 -5.66
N GLY A 36 -7.15 -9.47 -6.56
CA GLY A 36 -8.13 -8.42 -6.32
C GLY A 36 -7.60 -7.23 -5.49
N LEU A 37 -6.30 -7.21 -5.16
CA LEU A 37 -5.66 -6.10 -4.45
C LEU A 37 -4.99 -5.12 -5.41
N LYS A 38 -5.00 -3.84 -5.05
CA LYS A 38 -4.08 -2.83 -5.59
C LYS A 38 -2.70 -2.96 -4.94
N GLY A 39 -1.64 -2.51 -5.60
CA GLY A 39 -0.29 -2.47 -5.03
C GLY A 39 -0.21 -1.71 -3.70
N THR A 40 -0.96 -0.62 -3.55
CA THR A 40 -1.03 0.15 -2.28
C THR A 40 -1.69 -0.65 -1.14
N GLN A 41 -2.71 -1.43 -1.46
CA GLN A 41 -3.39 -2.30 -0.49
C GLN A 41 -2.49 -3.47 -0.09
N PHE A 42 -1.85 -4.12 -1.07
CA PHE A 42 -0.86 -5.15 -0.83
C PHE A 42 0.27 -4.65 0.07
N GLY A 43 0.87 -3.49 -0.27
CA GLY A 43 1.93 -2.89 0.53
C GLY A 43 1.49 -2.60 1.96
N LEU A 44 0.25 -2.15 2.16
CA LEU A 44 -0.30 -1.93 3.48
C LEU A 44 -0.50 -3.24 4.26
N LEU A 45 -1.03 -4.30 3.64
CA LEU A 45 -1.12 -5.62 4.29
C LEU A 45 0.26 -6.13 4.70
N PHE A 46 1.25 -5.99 3.83
CA PHE A 46 2.63 -6.37 4.13
C PHE A 46 3.22 -5.58 5.30
N GLN A 47 3.02 -4.25 5.35
CA GLN A 47 3.46 -3.44 6.48
C GLN A 47 2.79 -3.84 7.80
N ILE A 48 1.49 -4.16 7.78
CA ILE A 48 0.78 -4.66 8.96
C ILE A 48 1.30 -6.04 9.36
N HIS A 49 1.68 -6.90 8.42
CA HIS A 49 2.22 -8.23 8.71
C HIS A 49 3.58 -8.19 9.41
N ILE A 50 4.50 -7.33 8.94
CA ILE A 50 5.85 -7.23 9.51
C ILE A 50 5.91 -6.37 10.77
N SER A 51 4.86 -5.60 11.05
CA SER A 51 4.75 -4.75 12.22
C SER A 51 3.82 -5.41 13.23
N ASP A 52 4.24 -5.57 14.47
CA ASP A 52 3.44 -6.22 15.52
C ASP A 52 2.23 -5.36 15.93
N GLU A 53 1.11 -5.58 15.22
CA GLU A 53 -0.16 -4.88 15.36
C GLU A 53 -0.01 -3.34 15.50
N PRO A 54 0.58 -2.62 14.53
CA PRO A 54 1.03 -1.24 14.73
C PRO A 54 -0.10 -0.25 14.94
N ALA A 55 0.22 0.89 15.57
CA ALA A 55 -0.63 2.06 15.56
C ALA A 55 -0.79 2.63 14.14
N MET A 56 -1.99 3.09 13.79
CA MET A 56 -2.25 3.70 12.47
C MET A 56 -1.33 4.89 12.18
N GLY A 57 -0.99 5.68 13.20
CA GLY A 57 -0.04 6.80 13.06
C GLY A 57 1.35 6.35 12.62
N ALA A 58 1.85 5.24 13.18
CA ALA A 58 3.17 4.72 12.83
C ALA A 58 3.21 4.19 11.39
N ILE A 59 2.14 3.51 10.94
CA ILE A 59 2.04 3.10 9.53
C ILE A 59 2.01 4.31 8.60
N ALA A 60 1.23 5.35 8.94
CA ALA A 60 1.11 6.55 8.15
C ALA A 60 2.48 7.23 7.96
N GLU A 61 3.29 7.30 9.02
CA GLU A 61 4.65 7.82 8.98
C GLU A 61 5.56 6.99 8.05
N VAL A 62 5.60 5.66 8.24
CA VAL A 62 6.44 4.76 7.42
C VAL A 62 6.06 4.81 5.94
N LEU A 63 4.78 4.90 5.63
CA LEU A 63 4.28 4.97 4.25
C LEU A 63 4.31 6.39 3.67
N ILE A 64 4.71 7.40 4.44
CA ILE A 64 4.68 8.82 4.06
C ILE A 64 3.28 9.22 3.56
N MET A 65 2.27 8.82 4.32
CA MET A 65 0.86 9.07 4.07
C MET A 65 0.27 9.90 5.21
N ASP A 66 -0.71 10.74 4.89
CA ASP A 66 -1.58 11.28 5.93
C ASP A 66 -2.58 10.21 6.43
N LEU A 67 -3.12 10.42 7.62
CA LEU A 67 -4.08 9.49 8.24
C LEU A 67 -5.37 9.33 7.43
N SER A 68 -5.79 10.33 6.65
CA SER A 68 -7.00 10.23 5.83
C SER A 68 -6.77 9.32 4.62
N ALA A 69 -5.63 9.42 3.96
CA ALA A 69 -5.21 8.57 2.86
C ALA A 69 -5.02 7.12 3.32
N LEU A 70 -4.41 6.92 4.49
CA LEU A 70 -4.31 5.60 5.11
C LEU A 70 -5.71 5.04 5.41
N GLY A 71 -6.60 5.84 6.02
CA GLY A 71 -7.98 5.46 6.31
C GLY A 71 -8.77 5.08 5.05
N HIS A 72 -8.59 5.80 3.95
CA HIS A 72 -9.20 5.48 2.66
C HIS A 72 -8.73 4.12 2.12
N THR A 73 -7.43 3.82 2.26
CA THR A 73 -6.84 2.55 1.82
C THR A 73 -7.27 1.38 2.70
N LEU A 74 -7.39 1.59 4.02
CA LEU A 74 -7.84 0.60 5.00
C LEU A 74 -9.32 0.24 4.85
N LYS A 75 -10.17 1.20 4.51
CA LYS A 75 -11.63 1.01 4.47
C LYS A 75 -12.08 -0.24 3.68
N PRO A 76 -11.65 -0.48 2.43
CA PRO A 76 -12.00 -1.71 1.71
C PRO A 76 -11.39 -2.97 2.34
N LEU A 77 -10.17 -2.90 2.90
CA LEU A 77 -9.52 -4.05 3.54
C LEU A 77 -10.24 -4.49 4.81
N ILE A 78 -10.78 -3.54 5.57
CA ILE A 78 -11.61 -3.81 6.74
C ILE A 78 -12.97 -4.36 6.32
N ARG A 79 -13.62 -3.74 5.33
CA ARG A 79 -14.90 -4.22 4.76
C ARG A 79 -14.80 -5.67 4.29
N ASP A 80 -13.70 -6.03 3.64
CA ASP A 80 -13.49 -7.36 3.07
C ASP A 80 -12.95 -8.37 4.09
N GLY A 81 -12.79 -7.94 5.35
CA GLY A 81 -12.38 -8.78 6.48
C GLY A 81 -10.91 -9.18 6.46
N TYR A 82 -10.04 -8.44 5.76
CA TYR A 82 -8.60 -8.68 5.74
C TYR A 82 -7.87 -8.00 6.90
N VAL A 83 -8.36 -6.85 7.34
CA VAL A 83 -7.76 -6.07 8.42
C VAL A 83 -8.84 -5.79 9.47
N GLU A 84 -8.46 -5.82 10.73
CA GLU A 84 -9.29 -5.27 11.81
C GLU A 84 -8.58 -4.15 12.56
N THR A 85 -9.38 -3.26 13.13
CA THR A 85 -8.89 -2.14 13.94
C THR A 85 -9.34 -2.31 15.37
N PHE A 86 -8.48 -2.02 16.34
CA PHE A 86 -8.79 -2.12 17.75
C PHE A 86 -8.12 -0.97 18.53
N PRO A 87 -8.66 -0.55 19.68
CA PRO A 87 -8.04 0.50 20.47
C PRO A 87 -6.72 0.02 21.08
N ASP A 88 -5.75 0.91 21.20
CA ASP A 88 -4.54 0.65 21.98
C ASP A 88 -4.89 0.40 23.46
N ARG A 89 -4.09 -0.43 24.12
CA ARG A 89 -4.30 -0.82 25.52
C ARG A 89 -4.10 0.35 26.47
N ASP A 90 -3.12 1.20 26.18
CA ASP A 90 -2.66 2.24 27.11
C ASP A 90 -3.30 3.61 26.77
N ASP A 91 -3.70 3.83 25.51
CA ASP A 91 -4.51 5.00 25.10
C ASP A 91 -5.59 4.64 24.07
N ARG A 92 -6.85 4.57 24.52
CA ARG A 92 -8.00 4.19 23.66
C ARG A 92 -8.27 5.14 22.49
N ARG A 93 -7.66 6.34 22.45
CA ARG A 93 -7.74 7.26 21.30
C ARG A 93 -6.86 6.79 20.15
N VAL A 94 -5.80 6.04 20.45
CA VAL A 94 -4.93 5.43 19.44
C VAL A 94 -5.63 4.19 18.90
N LYS A 95 -5.72 4.10 17.56
CA LYS A 95 -6.20 2.91 16.87
C LYS A 95 -5.01 2.12 16.35
N ARG A 96 -5.01 0.84 16.65
CA ARG A 96 -4.08 -0.16 16.12
C ARG A 96 -4.77 -0.98 15.04
N VAL A 97 -3.98 -1.61 14.20
CA VAL A 97 -4.46 -2.48 13.13
C VAL A 97 -3.73 -3.81 13.14
N ARG A 98 -4.40 -4.86 12.70
CA ARG A 98 -3.78 -6.18 12.47
C ARG A 98 -4.44 -6.92 11.33
N LEU A 99 -3.71 -7.87 10.76
CA LEU A 99 -4.28 -8.81 9.80
C LEU A 99 -5.19 -9.79 10.53
N THR A 100 -6.33 -10.08 9.90
CA THR A 100 -7.12 -11.26 10.28
C THR A 100 -6.49 -12.52 9.67
N PRO A 101 -6.91 -13.73 10.05
CA PRO A 101 -6.48 -14.96 9.36
C PRO A 101 -6.76 -14.92 7.85
N ARG A 102 -7.90 -14.33 7.44
CA ARG A 102 -8.25 -14.12 6.03
C ARG A 102 -7.30 -13.12 5.36
N GLY A 103 -6.91 -12.07 6.08
CA GLY A 103 -5.92 -11.09 5.62
C GLY A 103 -4.54 -11.72 5.40
N GLN A 104 -4.09 -12.57 6.32
CA GLN A 104 -2.84 -13.30 6.17
C GLN A 104 -2.87 -14.20 4.94
N ALA A 105 -3.91 -15.01 4.78
CA ALA A 105 -4.06 -15.87 3.60
C ALA A 105 -4.08 -15.06 2.29
N LYS A 106 -4.73 -13.89 2.28
CA LYS A 106 -4.78 -13.00 1.11
C LYS A 106 -3.40 -12.38 0.81
N LEU A 107 -2.62 -12.04 1.84
CA LEU A 107 -1.24 -11.57 1.67
C LEU A 107 -0.35 -12.69 1.08
N ASP A 108 -0.45 -13.91 1.61
CA ASP A 108 0.33 -15.06 1.15
C ASP A 108 -0.01 -15.45 -0.31
N GLU A 109 -1.28 -15.31 -0.71
CA GLU A 109 -1.72 -15.45 -2.09
C GLU A 109 -1.06 -14.39 -2.99
N ALA A 110 -1.11 -13.12 -2.58
CA ALA A 110 -0.61 -12.00 -3.36
C ALA A 110 0.93 -11.98 -3.50
N LEU A 111 1.67 -12.41 -2.47
CA LEU A 111 3.12 -12.50 -2.50
C LEU A 111 3.65 -13.38 -3.64
N LYS A 112 2.92 -14.43 -4.01
CA LYS A 112 3.30 -15.38 -5.06
C LYS A 112 3.09 -14.86 -6.49
N LEU A 113 2.40 -13.73 -6.66
CA LEU A 113 2.01 -13.24 -7.99
C LEU A 113 3.11 -12.43 -8.67
N TRP A 114 4.10 -11.95 -7.92
CA TRP A 114 5.18 -11.10 -8.43
C TRP A 114 6.59 -11.54 -8.02
N SER A 115 6.71 -12.52 -7.12
CA SER A 115 7.97 -13.19 -6.78
C SER A 115 8.37 -14.21 -7.83
#